data_AF-A0A828SSP7-F1
#
_entry.id   AF-A0A828SSP7-F1
#
_cell.length_a   1.000
_cell.length_b   1.000
_cell.length_c   1.000
_cell.angle_alpha   90.00
_cell.angle_beta   90.00
_cell.angle_gamma   90.00
#
_symmetry.space_group_name_H-M   'P 1'
#
loop_
_entity.id
_entity.type
_entity.pdbx_description
1 polymer ?
#
loop_
_entity_poly.entity_id
_entity_poly.type
_entity_poly.pdbx_seq_one_letter_code
_entity_poly.pdbx_strand_id
1 'polypeptide(L)'
;ASISGGVMNSQFKYKPEYKQTQEIQSFFDPALVILNELHDRNRKNLRAKGYDENNAAITREEFSQTMAQRFRINQWLAGQIVNSLANADLVQKFGGYVKPKVGVHE
;
A
#
# COMPACT_ATOMS: atom_id res chain seq x y z
N ALA A 1 -17.09 -55.97 3.58
CA ALA A 1 -17.32 -54.98 4.65
C ALA A 1 -16.32 -53.86 4.45
N SER A 2 -16.79 -52.67 4.06
CA SER A 2 -15.94 -51.48 3.89
C SER A 2 -16.26 -50.54 5.04
N ILE A 3 -15.30 -50.29 5.93
CA ILE A 3 -15.41 -49.26 6.98
C ILE A 3 -14.44 -48.13 6.64
N SER A 4 -15.05 -47.06 6.12
CA SER A 4 -14.96 -45.64 6.48
C SER A 4 -13.84 -45.15 7.42
N GLY A 5 -13.38 -43.92 7.14
CA GLY A 5 -12.81 -42.99 8.11
C GLY A 5 -11.39 -42.51 7.75
N GLY A 6 -11.09 -41.24 7.49
CA GLY A 6 -11.91 -40.03 7.58
C GLY A 6 -11.36 -38.94 6.66
N VAL A 7 -12.28 -38.20 6.07
CA VAL A 7 -12.01 -37.05 5.21
C VAL A 7 -11.56 -35.89 6.10
N MET A 8 -10.37 -35.34 5.82
CA MET A 8 -9.84 -34.15 6.46
C MET A 8 -10.79 -32.96 6.22
N ASN A 9 -11.39 -32.42 7.28
CA ASN A 9 -12.26 -31.25 7.19
C ASN A 9 -11.53 -30.01 7.73
N SER A 10 -10.74 -29.37 6.86
CA SER A 10 -9.90 -28.20 7.19
C SER A 10 -10.45 -26.89 6.59
N GLN A 11 -11.76 -26.74 6.43
CA GLN A 11 -12.36 -25.68 5.60
C GLN A 11 -12.75 -24.36 6.32
N PHE A 12 -12.45 -24.17 7.61
CA PHE A 12 -13.06 -23.05 8.36
C PHE A 12 -12.13 -22.12 9.14
N LYS A 13 -10.80 -22.24 9.03
CA LYS A 13 -9.89 -21.36 9.81
C LYS A 13 -9.35 -20.12 9.08
N TYR A 14 -9.48 -20.00 7.77
CA TYR A 14 -8.77 -18.96 7.00
C TYR A 14 -9.63 -17.78 6.49
N LYS A 15 -10.95 -17.79 6.68
CA LYS A 15 -11.87 -16.83 6.03
C LYS A 15 -11.66 -15.34 6.40
N PRO A 16 -11.31 -14.96 7.65
CA PRO A 16 -11.16 -13.55 8.01
C PRO A 16 -9.94 -12.88 7.34
N GLU A 17 -8.80 -13.57 7.32
CA GLU A 17 -7.53 -13.05 6.80
C GLU A 17 -7.57 -12.83 5.28
N TYR A 18 -8.23 -13.75 4.54
CA TYR A 18 -8.41 -13.58 3.09
C TYR A 18 -9.28 -12.37 2.76
N LYS A 19 -10.36 -12.12 3.51
CA LYS A 19 -11.22 -10.95 3.29
C LYS A 19 -10.48 -9.65 3.56
N GLN A 20 -9.70 -9.60 4.64
CA GLN A 20 -8.88 -8.43 4.97
C GLN A 20 -7.80 -8.17 3.90
N THR A 21 -7.16 -9.23 3.41
CA THR A 21 -6.15 -9.12 2.35
C THR A 21 -6.76 -8.60 1.05
N GLN A 22 -7.93 -9.11 0.64
CA GLN A 22 -8.66 -8.65 -0.54
C GLN A 22 -9.10 -7.19 -0.40
N GLU A 23 -9.60 -6.81 0.78
CA GLU A 23 -9.96 -5.41 1.08
C GLU A 23 -8.75 -4.49 0.90
N ILE A 24 -7.61 -4.83 1.51
CA ILE A 24 -6.37 -4.04 1.39
C ILE A 24 -5.91 -3.94 -0.08
N GLN A 25 -5.91 -5.06 -0.81
CA GLN A 25 -5.47 -5.09 -2.21
C GLN A 25 -6.39 -4.27 -3.13
N SER A 26 -7.68 -4.17 -2.82
CA SER A 26 -8.61 -3.34 -3.59
C SER A 26 -8.25 -1.84 -3.59
N PHE A 27 -7.41 -1.40 -2.64
CA PHE A 27 -6.92 -0.02 -2.57
C PHE A 27 -5.58 0.21 -3.29
N PHE A 28 -4.95 -0.81 -3.89
CA PHE A 28 -3.58 -0.65 -4.43
C PHE A 28 -3.49 0.41 -5.52
N ASP A 29 -4.25 0.25 -6.61
CA ASP A 29 -4.26 1.19 -7.72
C ASP A 29 -4.63 2.62 -7.29
N PRO A 30 -5.73 2.86 -6.55
CA PRO A 30 -6.06 4.23 -6.13
C PRO A 30 -5.03 4.80 -5.14
N ALA A 31 -4.38 3.97 -4.31
CA ALA A 31 -3.31 4.43 -3.43
C ALA A 31 -2.06 4.84 -4.21
N LEU A 32 -1.70 4.12 -5.27
CA LEU A 32 -0.59 4.48 -6.15
C LEU A 32 -0.84 5.80 -6.88
N VAL A 33 -2.09 6.08 -7.28
CA VAL A 33 -2.47 7.40 -7.84
C VAL A 33 -2.19 8.52 -6.83
N ILE A 34 -2.64 8.39 -5.58
CA ILE A 34 -2.37 9.38 -4.52
C ILE A 34 -0.86 9.55 -4.31
N LEU A 35 -0.12 8.44 -4.25
CA LEU A 35 1.32 8.47 -4.06
C LEU A 35 2.01 9.25 -5.18
N ASN A 36 1.64 9.00 -6.43
CA ASN A 36 2.21 9.68 -7.60
C ASN A 36 1.89 11.18 -7.59
N GLU A 37 0.67 11.58 -7.23
CA GLU A 37 0.30 13.01 -7.11
C GLU A 37 1.14 13.74 -6.05
N LEU A 38 1.23 13.16 -4.85
CA LEU A 38 2.01 13.73 -3.75
C LEU A 38 3.51 13.77 -4.08
N HIS A 39 4.00 12.75 -4.80
CA HIS A 39 5.40 12.64 -5.16
C HIS A 39 5.74 13.68 -6.24
N ASP A 40 4.89 13.84 -7.25
CA ASP A 40 5.04 14.86 -8.28
C ASP A 40 4.99 16.28 -7.69
N ARG A 41 4.12 16.53 -6.70
CA ARG A 41 4.12 17.78 -5.93
C ARG A 41 5.48 18.04 -5.28
N ASN A 42 6.07 17.05 -4.60
CA ASN A 42 7.37 17.22 -3.94
C ASN A 42 8.53 17.34 -4.95
N ARG A 43 8.49 16.59 -6.06
CA ARG A 43 9.41 16.71 -7.19
C ARG A 43 9.44 18.15 -7.73
N LYS A 44 8.26 18.71 -8.04
CA LYS A 44 8.10 20.10 -8.49
C LYS A 44 8.61 21.11 -7.45
N ASN A 45 8.36 20.89 -6.17
CA ASN A 45 8.84 21.75 -5.08
C ASN A 45 10.37 21.75 -4.96
N LEU A 46 11.03 20.60 -5.14
CA LEU A 46 12.49 20.51 -5.15
C LEU A 46 13.08 21.24 -6.36
N ARG A 47 12.53 20.98 -7.56
CA ARG A 47 12.94 21.67 -8.80
C ARG A 47 12.82 23.19 -8.68
N ALA A 48 11.72 23.70 -8.14
CA ALA A 48 11.51 25.13 -7.94
C ALA A 48 12.54 25.78 -6.99
N LYS A 49 13.11 25.00 -6.07
CA LYS A 49 14.14 25.43 -5.12
C LYS A 49 15.57 25.17 -5.61
N GLY A 50 15.75 24.59 -6.80
CA GLY A 50 17.06 24.21 -7.34
C GLY A 50 17.69 22.99 -6.68
N TYR A 51 16.90 22.18 -5.95
CA TYR A 51 17.36 20.90 -5.41
C TYR A 51 17.16 19.75 -6.42
N ASP A 52 17.94 18.68 -6.29
CA ASP A 52 17.78 17.47 -7.10
C ASP A 52 16.41 16.82 -6.83
N GLU A 53 15.60 16.74 -7.89
CA GLU A 53 14.23 16.26 -7.86
C GLU A 53 14.12 14.76 -7.61
N ASN A 54 15.21 14.00 -7.80
CA ASN A 54 15.29 12.56 -7.48
C ASN A 54 15.23 12.28 -5.97
N ASN A 55 15.45 13.31 -5.14
CA ASN A 55 15.30 13.23 -3.69
C ASN A 55 13.84 13.35 -3.23
N ALA A 56 12.89 13.47 -4.15
CA ALA A 56 11.48 13.53 -3.82
C ALA A 56 11.05 12.25 -3.06
N ALA A 57 10.37 12.48 -1.95
CA ALA A 57 9.79 11.45 -1.10
C ALA A 57 8.64 12.06 -0.31
N ILE A 58 7.74 11.21 0.18
CA ILE A 58 6.61 11.62 1.01
C ILE A 58 6.76 10.93 2.35
N THR A 59 6.37 11.57 3.45
CA THR A 59 6.33 10.86 4.72
C THR A 59 5.25 9.79 4.67
N ARG A 60 5.49 8.65 5.31
CA ARG A 60 4.46 7.60 5.42
C ARG A 60 3.21 8.11 6.12
N GLU A 61 3.38 9.01 7.09
CA GLU A 61 2.28 9.66 7.80
C GLU A 61 1.41 10.47 6.85
N GLU A 62 1.99 11.39 6.06
CA GLU A 62 1.25 12.20 5.08
C GLU A 62 0.49 11.31 4.08
N PHE A 63 1.16 10.28 3.57
CA PHE A 63 0.53 9.35 2.63
C PHE A 63 -0.67 8.62 3.27
N SER A 64 -0.49 8.07 4.47
CA SER A 64 -1.56 7.37 5.19
C SER A 64 -2.72 8.29 5.60
N GLN A 65 -2.45 9.51 6.05
CA GLN A 65 -3.49 10.49 6.40
C GLN A 65 -4.28 10.93 5.16
N THR A 66 -3.60 11.15 4.03
CA THR A 66 -4.24 11.49 2.77
C THR A 66 -5.17 10.38 2.30
N MET A 67 -4.72 9.12 2.39
CA MET A 67 -5.57 7.95 2.08
C MET A 67 -6.76 7.82 3.03
N ALA A 68 -6.54 7.95 4.35
CA ALA A 68 -7.61 7.91 5.34
C ALA A 68 -8.70 8.94 5.03
N GLN A 69 -8.29 10.17 4.68
CA GLN A 69 -9.20 11.21 4.26
C GLN A 69 -9.90 10.86 2.93
N ARG A 70 -9.15 10.60 1.85
CA ARG A 70 -9.72 10.45 0.50
C ARG A 70 -10.58 9.18 0.34
N PHE A 71 -10.17 8.07 0.95
CA PHE A 71 -10.91 6.81 0.88
C PHE A 71 -11.94 6.63 2.00
N ARG A 72 -12.02 7.58 2.95
CA ARG A 72 -12.92 7.50 4.12
C ARG A 72 -12.69 6.22 4.94
N ILE A 73 -11.42 5.85 5.11
CA ILE A 73 -10.98 4.70 5.90
C ILE A 73 -10.30 5.16 7.18
N ASN A 74 -10.21 4.29 8.18
CA ASN A 74 -9.48 4.62 9.39
C ASN A 74 -7.95 4.64 9.15
N GLN A 75 -7.24 5.35 10.03
CA GLN A 75 -5.80 5.54 9.95
C GLN A 75 -5.01 4.22 10.00
N TRP A 76 -5.53 3.22 10.72
CA TRP A 76 -4.89 1.91 10.82
C TRP A 76 -4.93 1.17 9.48
N LEU A 77 -6.08 1.14 8.79
CA LEU A 77 -6.23 0.50 7.47
C LEU A 77 -5.36 1.20 6.42
N ALA A 78 -5.31 2.54 6.44
CA ALA A 78 -4.39 3.29 5.59
C ALA A 78 -2.92 2.88 5.83
N GLY A 79 -2.52 2.68 7.09
CA GLY A 79 -1.20 2.14 7.44
C GLY A 79 -0.97 0.70 6.92
N GLN A 80 -1.98 -0.16 6.98
CA GLN A 80 -1.90 -1.52 6.42
C GLN A 80 -1.74 -1.52 4.89
N ILE A 81 -2.40 -0.60 4.19
CA ILE A 81 -2.24 -0.42 2.75
C ILE A 81 -0.80 -0.02 2.41
N VAL A 82 -0.21 0.97 3.11
CA VAL A 82 1.20 1.36 2.90
C VAL A 82 2.15 0.18 3.09
N ASN A 83 1.94 -0.61 4.14
CA ASN A 83 2.78 -1.78 4.40
C ASN A 83 2.61 -2.86 3.32
N SER A 84 1.38 -3.12 2.89
CA SER A 84 1.10 -4.14 1.86
C SER A 84 1.64 -3.73 0.49
N LEU A 85 1.56 -2.45 0.11
CA LEU A 85 2.17 -1.94 -1.11
C LEU A 85 3.68 -2.18 -1.15
N ALA A 86 4.36 -2.00 0.00
CA ALA A 86 5.80 -2.23 0.07
C ALA A 86 6.16 -3.72 0.10
N ASN A 87 5.35 -4.54 0.78
CA ASN A 87 5.54 -5.99 0.76
C ASN A 87 5.29 -6.58 -0.64
N ALA A 88 4.40 -5.97 -1.42
CA ALA A 88 4.16 -6.28 -2.83
C ALA A 88 5.19 -5.64 -3.77
N ASP A 89 6.19 -4.95 -3.24
CA ASP A 89 7.29 -4.34 -4.01
C ASP A 89 6.83 -3.31 -5.06
N LEU A 90 5.70 -2.64 -4.79
CA LEU A 90 5.12 -1.57 -5.64
C LEU A 90 5.63 -0.18 -5.24
N VAL A 91 6.14 -0.02 -4.03
CA VAL A 91 6.65 1.24 -3.49
C VAL A 91 7.95 1.00 -2.73
N GLN A 92 8.82 2.00 -2.68
CA GLN A 92 10.04 1.95 -1.90
C GLN A 92 9.83 2.66 -0.55
N LYS A 93 10.04 1.95 0.56
CA LYS A 93 10.06 2.51 1.92
C LYS A 93 11.49 2.66 2.42
N PHE A 94 11.77 3.77 3.08
CA PHE A 94 13.05 4.00 3.75
C PHE A 94 12.85 4.99 4.91
N GLY A 95 13.33 4.63 6.10
CA GLY A 95 13.05 5.40 7.31
C GLY A 95 11.55 5.70 7.48
N GLY A 96 11.22 6.99 7.70
CA GLY A 96 9.85 7.50 7.79
C GLY A 96 9.18 7.82 6.44
N TYR A 97 9.81 7.50 5.32
CA TYR A 97 9.41 7.95 3.98
C TYR A 97 8.99 6.80 3.06
N VAL A 98 8.28 7.19 2.01
CA VAL A 98 7.83 6.33 0.91
C VAL A 98 7.92 7.09 -0.41
N LYS A 99 8.25 6.39 -1.49
CA LYS A 99 8.19 6.91 -2.87
C LYS A 99 7.74 5.81 -3.84
N PRO A 100 7.19 6.18 -5.02
CA PRO A 100 6.93 5.21 -6.08
C PRO A 100 8.19 4.43 -6.43
N LYS A 101 8.05 3.14 -6.71
CA LYS A 101 9.16 2.37 -7.25
C LYS A 101 9.35 2.74 -8.72
N VAL A 102 10.59 3.06 -9.09
CA VAL A 102 10.97 3.41 -10.47
C VAL A 102 10.72 2.18 -11.37
N GLY A 103 10.01 2.38 -12.50
CA GLY A 103 9.76 1.33 -13.51
C GLY A 103 8.46 0.51 -13.35
N VAL A 104 7.54 0.87 -12.44
CA VAL A 104 6.25 0.15 -12.28
C VAL A 104 5.18 0.60 -13.30
N HIS A 105 5.40 1.71 -14.01
CA HIS A 105 4.52 2.24 -15.06
C HIS A 105 5.30 2.94 -16.18
N GLU A 106 6.29 2.24 -16.76
CA GLU A 106 6.80 2.56 -18.10
C GLU A 106 6.22 1.57 -19.13
#